data_AF-A0A7C9JWC6-F1
#
_entry.id   AF-A0A7C9JWC6-F1
#
_cell.length_a   1.000
_cell.length_b   1.000
_cell.length_c   1.000
_cell.angle_alpha   90.00
_cell.angle_beta   90.00
_cell.angle_gamma   90.00
#
_symmetry.space_group_name_H-M   'P 1'
#
loop_
_entity.id
_entity.type
_entity.pdbx_description
1 polymer ?
#
loop_
_entity_poly.entity_id
_entity_poly.type
_entity_poly.pdbx_seq_one_letter_code
_entity_poly.pdbx_strand_id
1 'polypeptide(L)'
;MSSDEIKVGYFYSNGAYGRTWGVRQLAEIGSDAETGEPVVHFKGIAGTCRRKKGHCSPVEFARWAKYQVALQENDWKRVGGEELTPVESQEA
;
A
#
# COMPACT_ATOMS: atom_id res chain seq x y z
N MET A 1 2.91 -6.43 7.20
CA MET A 1 3.69 -5.23 6.86
C MET A 1 3.99 -4.49 8.14
N SER A 2 5.25 -4.15 8.35
CA SER A 2 5.72 -3.36 9.48
C SER A 2 5.83 -1.88 9.08
N SER A 3 5.81 -0.98 10.07
CA SER A 3 5.96 0.47 9.83
C SER A 3 7.30 0.85 9.21
N ASP A 4 8.31 -0.03 9.30
CA ASP A 4 9.62 0.17 8.67
C ASP A 4 9.62 -0.19 7.16
N GLU A 5 8.65 -1.00 6.71
CA GLU A 5 8.54 -1.44 5.31
C GLU A 5 7.80 -0.42 4.42
N ILE A 6 7.14 0.56 5.05
CA ILE A 6 6.38 1.58 4.33
C ILE A 6 7.30 2.71 3.87
N LYS A 7 7.30 2.98 2.57
CA LYS A 7 8.22 3.91 1.91
C LYS A 7 7.44 5.01 1.20
N VAL A 8 7.91 6.23 1.33
CA VAL A 8 7.31 7.39 0.67
C VAL A 8 7.41 7.22 -0.85
N GLY A 9 6.34 7.56 -1.56
CA GLY A 9 6.22 7.40 -3.01
C GLY A 9 5.67 6.05 -3.46
N TYR A 10 5.68 5.03 -2.59
CA TYR A 10 5.19 3.69 -2.92
C TYR A 10 3.69 3.51 -2.68
N PHE A 11 3.11 2.49 -3.31
CA PHE A 11 1.69 2.16 -3.22
C PHE A 11 1.43 0.89 -2.43
N TYR A 12 0.34 0.90 -1.67
CA TYR A 12 -0.01 -0.17 -0.76
C TYR A 12 -1.50 -0.49 -0.90
N SER A 13 -1.82 -1.79 -0.85
CA SER A 13 -3.20 -2.26 -0.89
C SER A 13 -3.59 -2.93 0.43
N ASN A 14 -4.87 -2.80 0.78
CA ASN A 14 -5.42 -3.47 1.96
C ASN A 14 -5.69 -4.97 1.79
N GLY A 15 -5.51 -5.51 0.58
CA GLY A 15 -5.77 -6.92 0.30
C GLY A 15 -7.23 -7.34 0.37
N ALA A 16 -8.16 -6.38 0.45
CA ALA A 16 -9.58 -6.66 0.35
C ALA A 16 -9.99 -6.92 -1.11
N TYR A 17 -11.23 -7.34 -1.33
CA TYR A 17 -11.76 -7.61 -2.66
C TYR A 17 -13.04 -6.79 -2.92
N GLY A 18 -13.31 -6.48 -4.19
CA GLY A 18 -14.53 -5.77 -4.60
C GLY A 18 -14.61 -4.34 -4.06
N ARG A 19 -15.72 -4.02 -3.38
CA ARG A 19 -16.06 -2.63 -2.98
C ARG A 19 -15.24 -2.10 -1.81
N THR A 20 -14.59 -2.98 -1.04
CA THR A 20 -13.72 -2.60 0.09
C THR A 20 -12.26 -2.57 -0.31
N TRP A 21 -11.90 -3.06 -1.50
CA TRP A 21 -10.55 -2.96 -2.04
C TRP A 21 -10.16 -1.50 -2.26
N GLY A 22 -8.93 -1.17 -1.90
CA GLY A 22 -8.36 0.15 -2.16
C GLY A 22 -6.84 0.13 -2.19
N VAL A 23 -6.29 1.12 -2.89
CA VAL A 23 -4.86 1.39 -2.95
C VAL A 23 -4.60 2.78 -2.41
N ARG A 24 -3.62 2.89 -1.51
CA ARG A 24 -3.12 4.15 -0.96
C ARG A 24 -1.65 4.29 -1.28
N GLN A 25 -1.27 5.47 -1.78
CA GLN A 25 0.11 5.89 -1.91
C GLN A 25 0.56 6.58 -0.62
N LEU A 26 1.73 6.23 -0.13
CA LEU A 26 2.37 7.00 0.93
C LEU A 26 2.93 8.29 0.33
N ALA A 27 2.37 9.42 0.71
CA ALA A 27 2.77 10.73 0.17
C ALA A 27 3.94 11.33 0.95
N GLU A 28 3.94 11.20 2.28
CA GLU A 28 4.96 11.80 3.15
C GLU A 28 4.95 11.12 4.52
N ILE A 29 6.12 11.09 5.18
CA ILE A 29 6.26 10.73 6.59
C ILE A 29 6.80 11.97 7.29
N GLY A 30 6.03 12.49 8.24
CA GLY A 30 6.39 13.64 9.07
C GLY A 30 6.31 13.29 10.54
N SER A 31 6.41 14.31 11.38
CA SER A 31 6.17 14.23 12.82
C SER A 31 5.05 15.22 13.14
N ASP A 32 4.10 14.80 13.96
CA ASP A 32 3.06 15.68 14.46
C ASP A 32 3.67 16.78 15.34
N ALA A 33 3.29 18.04 15.10
CA ALA A 33 3.87 19.18 15.80
C ALA A 33 3.35 19.34 17.25
N GLU A 34 2.17 18.80 17.56
CA GLU A 34 1.60 18.83 18.91
C GLU A 34 2.06 17.65 19.76
N THR A 35 2.11 16.44 19.19
CA THR A 35 2.43 15.22 19.96
C THR A 35 3.87 14.75 19.81
N GLY A 36 4.57 15.19 18.76
CA GLY A 36 5.89 14.67 18.38
C GLY A 36 5.85 13.25 17.82
N GLU A 37 4.66 12.66 17.63
CA GLU A 37 4.53 11.30 17.12
C GLU A 37 4.73 11.25 15.60
N PRO A 38 5.28 10.15 15.06
CA PRO A 38 5.42 10.01 13.62
C PRO A 38 4.03 9.93 12.98
N VAL A 39 3.82 10.70 11.93
CA VAL A 39 2.57 10.76 11.17
C VAL A 39 2.84 10.50 9.70
N VAL A 40 2.03 9.65 9.07
CA VAL A 40 2.13 9.40 7.64
C VAL A 40 0.94 9.98 6.91
N HIS A 41 1.23 10.71 5.83
CA HIS A 41 0.24 11.25 4.93
C HIS A 41 0.09 10.31 3.75
N PHE A 42 -1.16 9.94 3.45
CA PHE A 42 -1.46 9.05 2.34
C PHE A 42 -2.51 9.64 1.40
N LYS A 43 -2.43 9.22 0.13
CA LYS A 43 -3.38 9.55 -0.93
C LYS A 43 -3.96 8.28 -1.48
N GLY A 44 -5.28 8.16 -1.51
CA GLY A 44 -5.96 7.01 -2.08
C GLY A 44 -6.03 7.11 -3.61
N ILE A 45 -5.42 6.14 -4.26
CA ILE A 45 -5.22 6.11 -5.72
C ILE A 45 -6.33 5.33 -6.41
N ALA A 46 -6.71 4.18 -5.85
CA ALA A 46 -7.68 3.26 -6.47
C ALA A 46 -8.68 2.67 -5.47
N GLY A 47 -9.75 2.09 -6.01
CA GLY A 47 -10.82 1.44 -5.27
C GLY A 47 -11.60 2.41 -4.36
N THR A 48 -12.01 1.92 -3.18
CA THR A 48 -12.80 2.69 -2.20
C THR A 48 -12.09 3.90 -1.60
N CYS A 49 -10.75 3.93 -1.73
CA CYS A 49 -9.92 5.03 -1.27
C CYS A 49 -9.68 6.08 -2.35
N ARG A 50 -10.09 5.85 -3.61
CA ARG A 50 -9.80 6.74 -4.74
C ARG A 50 -10.22 8.18 -4.45
N ARG A 51 -9.31 9.13 -4.72
CA ARG A 51 -9.48 10.58 -4.48
C ARG A 51 -9.66 10.99 -3.01
N LYS A 52 -9.45 10.08 -2.06
CA LYS A 52 -9.39 10.42 -0.63
C LYS A 52 -7.96 10.72 -0.22
N LYS A 53 -7.79 11.61 0.75
CA LYS A 53 -6.51 11.91 1.39
C LYS A 53 -6.72 11.86 2.90
N GLY A 54 -5.69 11.46 3.62
CA GLY A 54 -5.73 11.37 5.08
C GLY A 54 -4.33 11.26 5.64
N HIS A 55 -4.26 11.33 6.96
CA HIS A 55 -3.06 11.05 7.72
C HIS A 55 -3.41 10.05 8.82
N CYS A 56 -2.43 9.25 9.23
CA CYS A 56 -2.55 8.31 10.34
C CYS A 56 -1.15 8.00 10.87
N SER A 57 -1.06 7.28 11.98
CA SER A 57 0.24 6.78 12.43
C SER A 57 0.84 5.77 11.43
N PRO A 58 2.18 5.64 11.35
CA PRO A 58 2.86 4.63 10.55
C PRO A 58 2.38 3.21 10.88
N VAL A 59 2.09 2.95 12.15
CA VAL A 59 1.64 1.64 12.65
C VAL A 59 0.25 1.32 12.12
N GLU A 60 -0.68 2.26 12.17
CA GLU A 60 -2.02 2.08 11.60
C GLU A 60 -1.98 1.89 10.09
N PHE A 61 -1.14 2.69 9.40
CA PHE A 61 -0.97 2.55 7.97
C PHE A 61 -0.43 1.16 7.60
N ALA A 62 0.60 0.69 8.31
CA ALA A 62 1.17 -0.64 8.11
C ALA A 62 0.19 -1.77 8.44
N ARG A 63 -0.67 -1.60 9.47
CA ARG A 63 -1.75 -2.56 9.77
C ARG A 63 -2.79 -2.63 8.66
N TRP A 64 -3.13 -1.49 8.05
CA TRP A 64 -4.03 -1.42 6.91
C TRP A 64 -3.39 -1.97 5.63
N ALA A 65 -2.12 -1.68 5.38
CA ALA A 65 -1.35 -2.10 4.23
C ALA A 65 -0.98 -3.60 4.33
N LYS A 66 -1.69 -4.47 3.61
CA LYS A 66 -1.37 -5.90 3.60
C LYS A 66 -0.13 -6.21 2.78
N TYR A 67 0.03 -5.56 1.63
CA TYR A 67 1.15 -5.74 0.72
C TYR A 67 1.40 -4.49 -0.12
N GLN A 68 2.64 -4.32 -0.57
CA GLN A 68 2.99 -3.29 -1.53
C GLN A 68 2.44 -3.67 -2.90
N VAL A 69 2.01 -2.68 -3.65
CA VAL A 69 1.60 -2.83 -5.05
C VAL A 69 2.28 -1.79 -5.93
N ALA A 70 2.41 -2.08 -7.21
CA ALA A 70 2.87 -1.17 -8.24
C ALA A 70 1.85 -1.17 -9.38
N LEU A 71 1.63 0.00 -9.98
CA LEU A 71 0.80 0.11 -11.17
C LEU A 71 1.65 -0.27 -12.38
N GLN A 72 1.31 -1.39 -13.01
CA GLN A 72 1.96 -1.89 -14.22
C GLN A 72 0.96 -1.82 -15.37
N GLU A 73 1.19 -0.89 -16.30
CA GLU A 73 0.35 -0.56 -17.48
C GLU A 73 -1.08 -0.08 -17.16
N ASN A 74 -1.88 -0.90 -16.49
CA ASN A 74 -3.15 -0.53 -15.87
C ASN A 74 -3.52 -1.39 -14.65
N ASP A 75 -2.68 -2.38 -14.34
CA ASP A 75 -2.95 -3.39 -13.33
C ASP A 75 -2.13 -3.14 -12.07
N TRP A 76 -2.76 -3.33 -10.92
CA TRP A 76 -2.09 -3.26 -9.62
C TRP A 76 -1.50 -4.62 -9.29
N LYS A 77 -0.17 -4.74 -9.44
CA LYS A 77 0.58 -5.97 -9.16
C LYS A 77 1.28 -5.86 -7.81
N ARG A 78 1.37 -6.97 -7.07
CA ARG A 78 2.08 -6.99 -5.78
C ARG A 78 3.58 -6.87 -6.03
N VAL A 79 4.26 -6.08 -5.21
CA VAL A 79 5.72 -5.90 -5.25
C VAL A 79 6.31 -6.42 -3.94
N GLY A 80 7.41 -7.17 -4.01
CA GLY A 80 8.08 -7.71 -2.82
C GLY A 80 7.48 -8.98 -2.23
N GLY A 81 6.51 -9.60 -2.90
CA GLY A 81 6.22 -11.02 -2.71
C GLY A 81 7.07 -11.79 -3.71
N GLU A 82 7.93 -12.68 -3.22
CA GLU A 82 8.60 -13.68 -4.04
C GLU A 82 7.64 -14.18 -5.12
N GLU A 83 8.04 -14.01 -6.37
CA GLU A 83 7.34 -14.56 -7.51
C GLU A 83 7.49 -16.08 -7.39
N LEU A 84 6.56 -16.73 -6.70
CA LEU A 84 6.23 -18.11 -7.00
C LEU A 84 5.62 -18.08 -8.40
N THR A 85 6.49 -18.06 -9.40
CA THR A 85 6.17 -18.46 -10.76
C THR A 85 5.33 -19.74 -10.64
N PRO A 86 4.12 -19.80 -11.24
CA PRO A 86 3.55 -21.10 -11.54
C PRO A 86 4.57 -21.70 -12.51
N VAL A 87 5.29 -22.73 -12.06
CA VAL A 87 6.17 -23.52 -12.91
C VAL A 87 5.33 -23.88 -14.13
N GLU A 88 5.72 -23.30 -15.27
CA GLU A 88 5.10 -23.55 -16.55
C GLU A 88 5.13 -25.07 -16.76
N SER A 89 3.99 -25.72 -16.54
CA SER A 89 3.84 -27.14 -16.87
C SER A 89 3.67 -27.20 -18.38
N GLN A 90 4.80 -27.10 -19.07
CA GLN A 90 4.94 -27.56 -20.44
C GLN A 90 4.90 -29.09 -20.39
N GLU A 91 3.72 -29.67 -20.59
CA GLU A 91 3.64 -31.08 -20.98
C GLU A 91 3.80 -31.18 -22.50
N ALA A 92 4.70 -32.11 -22.88
CA ALA A 92 5.21 -32.39 -24.20
C ALA A 92 4.26 -33.25 -25.05
#